data_AF-A0A8T5GGR5-F1
#
_entry.id   AF-A0A8T5GGR5-F1
#
_cell.length_a   1.000
_cell.length_b   1.000
_cell.length_c   1.000
_cell.angle_alpha   90.00
_cell.angle_beta   90.00
_cell.angle_gamma   90.00
#
_symmetry.space_group_name_H-M   'P 1'
#
loop_
_entity.id
_entity.type
_entity.pdbx_description
1 polymer ?
#
loop_
_entity_poly.entity_id
_entity_poly.type
_entity_poly.pdbx_seq_one_letter_code
_entity_poly.pdbx_strand_id
1 'polypeptide(L)'
;MDPSAGGVDGLVTLQERMVNLINQLNMPLVEVSLVLQKHIKGLGQSLDEYLVKSGDTVPERVSQPWPVTVEPSATPSNFPLEKVLSIVDHQRMDILETLIRVTLIEIEVSLIDGILALRAWEQLARTQLSLASGPGQLFSPLEIPENW
;
A
#
# COMPACT_ATOMS: atom_id res chain seq x y z
N MET A 1 28.55 -9.79 10.33
CA MET A 1 27.40 -8.93 9.92
C MET A 1 26.20 -9.37 10.71
N ASP A 2 25.52 -8.43 11.36
CA ASP A 2 24.25 -8.69 12.04
C ASP A 2 23.14 -8.84 10.97
N PRO A 3 22.46 -10.00 10.87
CA PRO A 3 21.47 -10.25 9.82
C PRO A 3 20.24 -9.34 9.91
N SER A 4 20.04 -8.62 11.02
CA SER A 4 18.93 -7.68 11.20
C SER A 4 19.18 -6.30 10.59
N ALA A 5 20.43 -5.93 10.29
CA ALA A 5 20.76 -4.59 9.78
C ALA A 5 20.41 -4.40 8.29
N GLY A 6 20.47 -5.45 7.47
CA GLY A 6 20.18 -5.38 6.03
C GLY A 6 18.69 -5.24 5.70
N GLY A 7 17.81 -5.83 6.52
CA GLY A 7 16.36 -5.77 6.30
C GLY A 7 15.78 -4.38 6.53
N VAL A 8 16.28 -3.64 7.53
CA VAL A 8 15.80 -2.28 7.83
C VAL A 8 16.22 -1.30 6.74
N ASP A 9 17.48 -1.37 6.27
CA ASP A 9 18.00 -0.51 5.20
C ASP A 9 17.28 -0.74 3.86
N GLY A 10 16.94 -2.00 3.57
CA GLY A 10 16.12 -2.36 2.40
C GLY A 10 14.70 -1.77 2.46
N LEU A 11 14.06 -1.80 3.63
CA LEU A 11 12.72 -1.22 3.79
C LEU A 11 12.72 0.32 3.67
N VAL A 12 13.78 0.98 4.16
CA VAL A 12 13.98 2.42 3.92
C VAL A 12 14.10 2.70 2.42
N THR A 13 14.85 1.87 1.68
CA THR A 13 14.96 1.99 0.22
C THR A 13 13.59 1.89 -0.48
N LEU A 14 12.74 0.94 -0.08
CA LEU A 14 11.38 0.83 -0.62
C LEU A 14 10.56 2.10 -0.33
N GLN A 15 10.61 2.58 0.90
CA GLN A 15 9.91 3.78 1.32
C GLN A 15 10.33 5.01 0.49
N GLU A 16 11.63 5.30 0.40
CA GLU A 16 12.16 6.43 -0.37
C GLU A 16 11.73 6.37 -1.85
N ARG A 17 11.84 5.20 -2.47
CA ARG A 17 11.45 4.99 -3.87
C ARG A 17 9.95 5.21 -4.08
N MET A 18 9.11 4.72 -3.15
CA MET A 18 7.67 4.93 -3.21
C MET A 18 7.30 6.41 -3.03
N VAL A 19 7.87 7.11 -2.02
CA VAL A 19 7.67 8.55 -1.81
C VAL A 19 8.05 9.33 -3.06
N ASN A 20 9.24 9.08 -3.60
CA ASN A 20 9.75 9.78 -4.77
C ASN A 20 8.85 9.56 -6.00
N LEU A 21 8.45 8.32 -6.28
CA LEU A 21 7.60 8.01 -7.43
C LEU A 21 6.20 8.62 -7.30
N ILE A 22 5.57 8.47 -6.14
CA ILE A 22 4.22 8.99 -5.88
C ILE A 22 4.20 10.51 -6.06
N ASN A 23 5.20 11.20 -5.53
CA ASN A 23 5.32 12.65 -5.67
C ASN A 23 5.65 13.07 -7.11
N GLN A 24 6.58 12.38 -7.78
CA GLN A 24 6.98 12.69 -9.16
C GLN A 24 5.82 12.56 -10.15
N LEU A 25 4.99 11.53 -10.00
CA LEU A 25 3.85 11.28 -10.87
C LEU A 25 2.56 11.91 -10.36
N ASN A 26 2.63 12.64 -9.24
CA ASN A 26 1.49 13.25 -8.55
C ASN A 26 0.33 12.26 -8.39
N MET A 27 0.65 11.04 -7.94
CA MET A 27 -0.26 9.90 -8.03
C MET A 27 -1.53 10.15 -7.21
N PRO A 28 -2.71 10.01 -7.84
CA PRO A 28 -3.98 10.08 -7.14
C PRO A 28 -4.11 9.07 -6.00
N LEU A 29 -4.71 9.49 -4.90
CA LEU A 29 -5.02 8.66 -3.74
C LEU A 29 -5.67 7.32 -4.14
N VAL A 30 -6.65 7.38 -5.05
CA VAL A 30 -7.38 6.18 -5.47
C VAL A 30 -6.50 5.18 -6.23
N GLU A 31 -5.55 5.66 -7.02
CA GLU A 31 -4.66 4.80 -7.80
C GLU A 31 -3.64 4.11 -6.90
N VAL A 32 -3.02 4.87 -5.98
CA VAL A 32 -2.10 4.30 -4.99
C VAL A 32 -2.83 3.25 -4.14
N SER A 33 -4.06 3.55 -3.70
CA SER A 33 -4.89 2.62 -2.92
C SER A 33 -5.16 1.31 -3.66
N LEU A 34 -5.51 1.38 -4.95
CA LEU A 34 -5.78 0.20 -5.78
C LEU A 34 -4.52 -0.65 -5.99
N VAL A 35 -3.36 -0.02 -6.22
CA VAL A 35 -2.09 -0.73 -6.37
C VAL A 35 -1.70 -1.44 -5.07
N LEU A 36 -1.77 -0.74 -3.92
CA LEU A 36 -1.50 -1.33 -2.61
C LEU A 36 -2.42 -2.51 -2.32
N GLN A 37 -3.72 -2.35 -2.53
CA GLN A 37 -4.69 -3.42 -2.31
C GLN A 37 -4.39 -4.65 -3.18
N LYS A 38 -4.10 -4.45 -4.47
CA LYS A 38 -3.75 -5.52 -5.40
C LYS A 38 -2.49 -6.25 -4.93
N HIS A 39 -1.45 -5.51 -4.55
CA HIS A 39 -0.17 -6.08 -4.18
C HIS A 39 -0.23 -6.84 -2.84
N ILE A 40 -0.84 -6.23 -1.81
CA ILE A 40 -1.03 -6.87 -0.50
C ILE A 40 -1.88 -8.14 -0.63
N LYS A 41 -2.93 -8.13 -1.47
CA LYS A 41 -3.73 -9.33 -1.73
C LYS A 41 -2.90 -10.44 -2.37
N GLY A 42 -2.04 -10.12 -3.33
CA GLY A 42 -1.14 -11.10 -3.95
C GLY A 42 -0.16 -11.71 -2.95
N LEU A 43 0.50 -10.88 -2.14
CA LEU A 43 1.39 -11.35 -1.08
C LEU A 43 0.65 -12.17 -0.01
N GLY A 44 -0.55 -11.73 0.37
CA GLY A 44 -1.42 -12.43 1.31
C GLY A 44 -1.82 -13.82 0.83
N GLN A 45 -2.12 -13.98 -0.46
CA GLN A 45 -2.40 -15.30 -1.06
C GLN A 45 -1.19 -16.23 -0.95
N SER A 46 0.01 -15.74 -1.30
CA SER A 46 1.25 -16.51 -1.15
C SER A 46 1.52 -16.88 0.32
N LEU A 47 1.18 -16.00 1.25
CA LEU A 47 1.33 -16.24 2.68
C LEU A 47 0.35 -17.32 3.15
N ASP A 48 -0.93 -17.21 2.80
CA ASP A 48 -1.95 -18.20 3.14
C ASP A 48 -1.59 -19.59 2.60
N GLU A 49 -1.10 -19.67 1.35
CA GLU A 49 -0.61 -20.93 0.77
C GLU A 49 0.54 -21.56 1.57
N TYR A 50 1.45 -20.74 2.10
CA TYR A 50 2.53 -21.20 2.96
C TYR A 50 2.00 -21.69 4.31
N LEU A 51 1.15 -20.90 4.98
CA LEU A 51 0.59 -21.23 6.30
C LEU A 51 -0.26 -22.50 6.27
N VAL A 52 -1.04 -22.72 5.20
CA VAL A 52 -1.80 -23.96 5.01
C VAL A 52 -0.89 -25.18 4.89
N LYS A 53 0.29 -25.04 4.28
CA LYS A 53 1.25 -26.14 4.10
C LYS A 53 2.08 -26.41 5.35
N SER A 54 2.48 -25.38 6.09
CA SER A 54 3.32 -25.53 7.28
C SER A 54 2.52 -25.75 8.57
N GLY A 55 1.26 -25.33 8.60
CA GLY A 55 0.44 -25.28 9.82
C GLY A 55 0.79 -24.10 10.74
N ASP A 56 1.62 -23.17 10.28
CA ASP A 56 2.00 -21.99 11.04
C ASP A 56 0.89 -20.94 11.07
N THR A 57 1.08 -19.94 11.94
CA THR A 57 0.19 -18.77 12.03
C THR A 57 1.01 -17.49 11.98
N VAL A 58 0.36 -16.39 11.57
CA VAL A 58 0.96 -15.06 11.59
C VAL A 58 0.20 -14.14 12.55
N PRO A 59 0.87 -13.11 13.09
CA PRO A 59 0.20 -12.08 13.87
C PRO A 59 -0.90 -11.37 13.08
N GLU A 60 -1.94 -10.92 13.76
CA GLU A 60 -3.08 -10.21 13.16
C GLU A 60 -2.65 -8.96 12.39
N ARG A 61 -1.60 -8.27 12.85
CA ARG A 61 -1.06 -7.09 12.17
C ARG A 61 -0.54 -7.36 10.74
N VAL A 62 -0.27 -8.62 10.41
CA VAL A 62 0.17 -9.05 9.07
C VAL A 62 -1.05 -9.39 8.23
N SER A 63 -1.95 -10.21 8.76
CA SER A 63 -3.12 -10.74 8.05
C SER A 63 -4.25 -9.72 7.89
N GLN A 64 -4.37 -8.75 8.80
CA GLN A 64 -5.44 -7.75 8.80
C GLN A 64 -4.94 -6.34 8.45
N PRO A 65 -5.74 -5.55 7.72
CA PRO A 65 -5.48 -4.13 7.51
C PRO A 65 -5.43 -3.37 8.84
N TRP A 66 -4.48 -2.44 8.98
CA TRP A 66 -4.36 -1.64 10.21
C TRP A 66 -5.54 -0.68 10.35
N PRO A 67 -6.00 -0.38 11.59
CA PRO A 67 -7.12 0.53 11.81
C PRO A 67 -6.79 1.93 11.30
N VAL A 68 -7.77 2.63 10.74
CA VAL A 68 -7.61 4.04 10.39
C VAL A 68 -7.44 4.88 11.66
N THR A 69 -6.66 5.96 11.58
CA THR A 69 -6.30 6.78 12.76
C THR A 69 -7.28 7.91 13.04
N VAL A 70 -8.32 8.05 12.22
CA VAL A 70 -9.30 9.15 12.28
C VAL A 70 -10.71 8.61 12.27
N GLU A 71 -11.63 9.36 12.88
CA GLU A 71 -13.06 9.08 12.72
C GLU A 71 -13.45 9.33 11.25
N PRO A 72 -14.15 8.39 10.60
CA PRO A 72 -14.57 8.56 9.22
C PRO A 72 -15.46 9.80 9.09
N SER A 73 -15.34 10.53 7.98
CA SER A 73 -16.28 11.58 7.66
C SER A 73 -17.71 11.02 7.66
N ALA A 74 -18.63 11.67 8.37
CA ALA A 74 -20.01 11.19 8.59
C ALA A 74 -20.85 11.08 7.30
N THR A 75 -20.32 11.50 6.16
CA THR A 75 -21.00 11.51 4.87
C THR A 75 -20.51 10.32 4.02
N PRO A 76 -21.32 9.27 3.82
CA PRO A 76 -20.95 8.20 2.90
C PRO A 76 -20.91 8.75 1.48
N SER A 77 -19.70 8.90 0.94
CA SER A 77 -19.45 9.22 -0.46
C SER A 77 -19.89 8.04 -1.34
N ASN A 78 -21.16 8.00 -1.74
CA ASN A 78 -21.68 6.94 -2.63
C ASN A 78 -21.30 7.25 -4.10
N PHE A 79 -20.02 7.15 -4.42
CA PHE A 79 -19.52 7.33 -5.78
C PHE A 79 -19.42 5.98 -6.51
N PRO A 80 -19.91 5.86 -7.76
CA PRO A 80 -19.90 4.58 -8.47
C PRO A 80 -18.47 4.13 -8.76
N LEU A 81 -18.09 2.95 -8.27
CA LEU A 81 -16.78 2.34 -8.51
C LEU A 81 -16.44 2.25 -10.00
N GLU A 82 -17.41 1.90 -10.85
CA GLU A 82 -17.22 1.81 -12.30
C GLU A 82 -16.74 3.13 -12.91
N LYS A 83 -17.25 4.26 -12.41
CA LYS A 83 -16.79 5.59 -12.84
C LYS A 83 -15.37 5.86 -12.38
N VAL A 84 -15.02 5.50 -11.16
CA VAL A 84 -13.63 5.61 -10.66
C VAL A 84 -12.69 4.87 -11.61
N LEU A 85 -12.99 3.59 -11.85
CA LEU A 85 -12.15 2.71 -12.64
C LEU A 85 -12.05 3.14 -14.11
N SER A 86 -13.02 3.88 -14.63
CA SER A 86 -12.95 4.43 -15.99
C SER A 86 -12.00 5.63 -16.14
N ILE A 87 -11.60 6.26 -15.04
CA ILE A 87 -10.82 7.51 -15.03
C ILE A 87 -9.36 7.28 -14.60
N VAL A 88 -9.09 6.19 -13.87
CA VAL A 88 -7.73 5.89 -13.39
C VAL A 88 -6.73 5.68 -14.52
N ASP A 89 -5.49 6.09 -14.28
CA ASP A 89 -4.37 5.87 -15.18
C ASP A 89 -3.70 4.52 -14.92
N HIS A 90 -4.01 3.53 -15.77
CA HIS A 90 -3.46 2.19 -15.65
C HIS A 90 -1.94 2.12 -15.84
N GLN A 91 -1.34 3.01 -16.64
CA GLN A 91 0.09 3.01 -16.85
C GLN A 91 0.82 3.47 -15.59
N ARG A 92 0.32 4.54 -14.96
CA ARG A 92 0.87 5.05 -13.70
C ARG A 92 0.76 4.01 -12.59
N MET A 93 -0.36 3.29 -12.52
CA MET A 93 -0.55 2.18 -11.58
C MET A 93 0.45 1.03 -11.81
N ASP A 94 0.66 0.63 -13.07
CA ASP A 94 1.60 -0.44 -13.43
C ASP A 94 3.05 -0.08 -13.11
N ILE A 95 3.43 1.19 -13.27
CA ILE A 95 4.75 1.70 -12.87
C ILE A 95 4.96 1.56 -11.36
N LEU A 96 3.98 1.98 -10.54
CA LEU A 96 4.07 1.83 -9.09
C LEU A 96 4.11 0.36 -8.67
N GLU A 97 3.26 -0.48 -9.26
CA GLU A 97 3.25 -1.92 -8.98
C GLU A 97 4.59 -2.57 -9.32
N THR A 98 5.18 -2.20 -10.45
CA THR A 98 6.49 -2.69 -10.87
C THR A 98 7.59 -2.23 -9.91
N LEU A 99 7.59 -0.95 -9.51
CA LEU A 99 8.55 -0.43 -8.55
C LEU A 99 8.49 -1.17 -7.22
N ILE A 100 7.29 -1.40 -6.67
CA ILE A 100 7.10 -2.15 -5.43
C ILE A 100 7.66 -3.56 -5.60
N ARG A 101 7.21 -4.29 -6.64
CA ARG A 101 7.62 -5.68 -6.88
C ARG A 101 9.14 -5.81 -7.02
N VAL A 102 9.75 -5.00 -7.88
CA VAL A 102 11.19 -5.06 -8.15
C VAL A 102 11.97 -4.71 -6.90
N THR A 103 11.57 -3.67 -6.17
CA THR A 103 12.29 -3.27 -4.96
C THR A 103 12.21 -4.32 -3.86
N LEU A 104 11.04 -4.94 -3.62
CA LEU A 104 10.90 -6.03 -2.64
C LEU A 104 11.82 -7.22 -2.99
N ILE A 105 11.98 -7.53 -4.29
CA ILE A 105 12.90 -8.57 -4.77
C ILE A 105 14.36 -8.15 -4.60
N GLU A 106 14.70 -6.92 -4.98
CA GLU A 106 16.08 -6.38 -4.91
C GLU A 106 16.63 -6.37 -3.49
N ILE A 107 15.80 -6.06 -2.51
CA ILE A 107 16.19 -6.01 -1.09
C ILE A 107 16.05 -7.36 -0.38
N GLU A 108 15.67 -8.42 -1.12
CA GLU A 108 15.47 -9.78 -0.61
C GLU A 108 14.56 -9.84 0.64
N VAL A 109 13.48 -9.05 0.64
CA VAL A 109 12.59 -8.94 1.81
C VAL A 109 11.85 -10.25 2.09
N SER A 110 11.64 -10.55 3.37
CA SER A 110 10.73 -11.65 3.75
C SER A 110 9.29 -11.29 3.36
N LEU A 111 8.46 -12.30 3.11
CA LEU A 111 7.05 -12.09 2.78
C LEU A 111 6.29 -11.33 3.87
N ILE A 112 6.60 -11.64 5.13
CA ILE A 112 5.99 -10.98 6.29
C ILE A 112 6.41 -9.51 6.36
N ASP A 113 7.69 -9.22 6.23
CA ASP A 113 8.21 -7.85 6.30
C ASP A 113 7.72 -7.00 5.11
N GLY A 114 7.63 -7.60 3.91
CA GLY A 114 7.05 -6.96 2.74
C GLY A 114 5.58 -6.60 2.93
N ILE A 115 4.77 -7.50 3.51
CA ILE A 115 3.38 -7.20 3.85
C ILE A 115 3.33 -6.07 4.88
N LEU A 116 4.11 -6.16 5.97
CA LEU A 116 4.12 -5.16 7.04
C LEU A 116 4.49 -3.76 6.52
N ALA A 117 5.48 -3.67 5.63
CA ALA A 117 5.86 -2.41 5.01
C ALA A 117 4.69 -1.80 4.22
N LEU A 118 3.99 -2.62 3.43
CA LEU A 118 2.84 -2.16 2.64
C LEU A 118 1.60 -1.87 3.50
N ARG A 119 1.45 -2.47 4.69
CA ARG A 119 0.36 -2.15 5.61
C ARG A 119 0.41 -0.71 6.11
N ALA A 120 1.60 -0.16 6.35
CA ALA A 120 1.75 1.24 6.75
C ALA A 120 1.23 2.19 5.64
N TRP A 121 1.60 1.91 4.38
CA TRP A 121 1.10 2.63 3.21
C TRP A 121 -0.42 2.46 3.03
N GLU A 122 -0.94 1.25 3.20
CA GLU A 122 -2.38 0.97 3.16
C GLU A 122 -3.14 1.77 4.22
N GLN A 123 -2.60 1.86 5.44
CA GLN A 123 -3.21 2.64 6.52
C GLN A 123 -3.26 4.13 6.18
N LEU A 124 -2.17 4.70 5.64
CA LEU A 124 -2.13 6.10 5.20
C LEU A 124 -3.21 6.37 4.15
N ALA A 125 -3.24 5.55 3.10
CA ALA A 125 -4.20 5.70 2.01
C ALA A 125 -5.66 5.53 2.51
N ARG A 126 -5.93 4.50 3.33
CA ARG A 126 -7.27 4.28 3.90
C ARG A 126 -7.72 5.39 4.83
N THR A 127 -6.80 5.99 5.57
CA THR A 127 -7.08 7.15 6.44
C THR A 127 -7.54 8.33 5.58
N GLN A 128 -6.81 8.66 4.51
CA GLN A 128 -7.23 9.74 3.59
C GLN A 128 -8.53 9.42 2.86
N LEU A 129 -8.72 8.17 2.41
CA LEU A 129 -9.98 7.73 1.81
C LEU A 129 -11.17 7.88 2.76
N SER A 130 -10.97 7.61 4.06
CA SER A 130 -12.04 7.74 5.06
C SER A 130 -12.45 9.20 5.32
N LEU A 131 -11.56 10.15 5.00
CA LEU A 131 -11.82 11.58 5.08
C LEU A 131 -12.41 12.14 3.76
N ALA A 132 -12.22 11.43 2.65
CA ALA A 132 -12.67 11.84 1.33
C ALA A 132 -14.20 11.92 1.25
N SER A 133 -14.71 13.15 1.14
CA SER A 133 -16.13 13.50 1.07
C SER A 133 -16.62 13.72 -0.37
N GLY A 134 -15.75 13.60 -1.37
CA GLY A 134 -16.15 13.76 -2.77
C GLY A 134 -15.13 13.24 -3.80
N PRO A 135 -15.54 13.13 -5.08
CA PRO A 135 -14.72 12.53 -6.14
C PRO A 135 -13.39 13.26 -6.35
N GLY A 136 -13.38 14.59 -6.25
CA GLY A 136 -12.16 15.39 -6.40
C GLY A 136 -11.05 14.98 -5.43
N GLN A 137 -11.40 14.54 -4.21
CA GLN A 137 -10.42 14.09 -3.22
C GLN A 137 -9.89 12.69 -3.51
N LEU A 138 -10.69 11.82 -4.16
CA LEU A 138 -10.19 10.51 -4.63
C LEU A 138 -9.11 10.67 -5.71
N PHE A 139 -9.26 11.69 -6.55
CA PHE A 139 -8.33 12.01 -7.64
C PHE A 139 -7.26 13.04 -7.24
N SER A 140 -7.30 13.52 -6.00
CA SER A 140 -6.24 14.38 -5.47
C SER A 140 -4.99 13.55 -5.19
N PRO A 141 -3.79 14.16 -5.28
CA PRO A 141 -2.56 13.47 -4.93
C PRO A 141 -2.60 12.92 -3.52
N LEU A 142 -2.00 11.75 -3.30
CA LEU A 142 -1.81 11.22 -1.95
C LEU A 142 -0.97 12.19 -1.12
N GLU A 143 -1.46 12.60 0.04
CA GLU A 143 -0.69 13.46 0.96
C GLU A 143 0.27 12.60 1.79
N ILE A 144 1.57 12.74 1.57
CA ILE A 144 2.60 12.02 2.34
C ILE A 144 3.12 12.96 3.44
N PRO A 145 3.13 12.55 4.73
CA PRO A 145 3.70 13.36 5.81
C PRO A 145 5.16 13.74 5.57
N GLU A 146 5.58 14.92 6.01
CA GLU A 146 6.97 15.41 5.82
C GLU A 146 8.02 14.53 6.51
N ASN A 147 7.62 13.78 7.55
CA ASN A 147 8.45 12.88 8.34
C ASN A 147 8.17 11.40 8.05
N TRP A 148 7.65 11.09 6.85
CA TRP A 148 7.31 9.73 6.45
C TRP A 148 8.54 8.83 6.34
#